data_AF-A0A2V8M1S3-F1
#
_entry.id   AF-A0A2V8M1S3-F1
#
_cell.length_a   1.000
_cell.length_b   1.000
_cell.length_c   1.000
_cell.angle_alpha   90.00
_cell.angle_beta   90.00
_cell.angle_gamma   90.00
#
_symmetry.space_group_name_H-M   'P 1'
#
loop_
_entity.id
_entity.type
_entity.pdbx_description
1 polymer ?
#
loop_
_entity_poly.entity_id
_entity_poly.type
_entity_poly.pdbx_seq_one_letter_code
_entity_poly.pdbx_strand_id
1 'polypeptide(L)'
;MNIVIQSCLTERKLAAALRELVGDQWAGGQVAIPVFGRRFDMAFRTNTSTVLVEYDGDEHYRNSMKIKADQEKDVLASENRMRLVRIPYWVQLDSMMARHWFGLEANIEQSFPHGFITTKLFPASFCELGVARFRRELDALPAQVRFAVVASLRERVSEHGIEYVLPRELRALVTA
;
A
#
# COMPACT_ATOMS: atom_id res chain seq x y z
N MET A 1 -7.62 13.02 18.11
CA MET A 1 -6.42 12.17 18.29
C MET A 1 -5.41 12.57 17.23
N ASN A 2 -4.15 12.83 17.62
CA ASN A 2 -3.09 13.19 16.68
C ASN A 2 -2.09 12.04 16.63
N ILE A 3 -1.89 11.43 15.46
CA ILE A 3 -0.97 10.32 15.28
C ILE A 3 0.24 10.82 14.51
N VAL A 4 1.42 10.64 15.08
CA VAL A 4 2.68 11.06 14.45
C VAL A 4 3.43 9.84 13.95
N ILE A 5 3.67 9.79 12.63
CA ILE A 5 4.47 8.74 12.00
C ILE A 5 5.77 9.37 11.50
N GLN A 6 6.86 9.06 12.19
CA GLN A 6 8.20 9.51 11.80
C GLN A 6 8.83 8.52 10.82
N SER A 7 9.47 9.03 9.77
CA SER A 7 10.14 8.27 8.69
C SER A 7 9.21 7.31 7.93
N CYS A 8 9.74 6.66 6.88
CA CYS A 8 8.92 5.84 5.97
C CYS A 8 8.06 4.79 6.70
N LEU A 9 6.84 4.61 6.20
CA LEU A 9 5.88 3.63 6.68
C LEU A 9 6.48 2.23 6.52
N THR A 10 6.24 1.40 7.52
CA THR A 10 6.53 -0.03 7.52
C THR A 10 5.33 -0.77 8.06
N GLU A 11 5.21 -2.08 7.81
CA GLU A 11 4.15 -2.91 8.39
C GLU A 11 3.99 -2.66 9.90
N ARG A 12 5.10 -2.67 10.66
CA ARG A 12 5.08 -2.41 12.10
C ARG A 12 4.50 -1.04 12.47
N LYS A 13 4.85 0.02 11.72
CA LYS A 13 4.33 1.37 11.97
C LYS A 13 2.86 1.50 11.58
N LEU A 14 2.47 0.84 10.49
CA LEU A 14 1.08 0.76 10.06
C LEU A 14 0.22 0.04 11.11
N ALA A 15 0.68 -1.09 11.67
CA ALA A 15 -0.01 -1.77 12.77
C ALA A 15 -0.15 -0.87 14.01
N ALA A 16 0.92 -0.18 14.39
CA ALA A 16 0.89 0.73 15.53
C ALA A 16 -0.13 1.86 15.33
N ALA A 17 -0.10 2.51 14.15
CA ALA A 17 -1.03 3.59 13.80
C ALA A 17 -2.47 3.08 13.73
N LEU A 18 -2.73 1.94 13.08
CA LEU A 18 -4.08 1.38 12.99
C LEU A 18 -4.63 1.00 14.35
N ARG A 19 -3.82 0.37 15.22
CA ARG A 19 -4.24 0.02 16.58
C ARG A 19 -4.67 1.27 17.36
N GLU A 20 -3.94 2.37 17.22
CA GLU A 20 -4.32 3.64 17.84
C GLU A 20 -5.60 4.22 17.22
N LEU A 21 -5.71 4.22 15.88
CA LEU A 21 -6.87 4.74 15.14
C LEU A 21 -8.19 4.07 15.51
N VAL A 22 -8.18 2.74 15.65
CA VAL A 22 -9.41 1.95 15.77
C VAL A 22 -9.70 1.50 17.21
N GLY A 23 -8.73 1.64 18.13
CA GLY A 23 -8.90 1.34 19.55
C GLY A 23 -9.45 -0.07 19.79
N ASP A 24 -10.57 -0.16 20.49
CA ASP A 24 -11.24 -1.44 20.84
C ASP A 24 -11.70 -2.26 19.63
N GLN A 25 -11.76 -1.66 18.44
CA GLN A 25 -12.04 -2.37 17.20
C GLN A 25 -10.85 -3.17 16.68
N TRP A 26 -9.65 -3.00 17.26
CA TRP A 26 -8.44 -3.70 16.83
C TRP A 26 -8.57 -5.21 17.04
N ALA A 27 -8.39 -5.99 15.99
CA ALA A 27 -8.53 -7.45 16.02
C ALA A 27 -7.19 -8.20 16.01
N GLY A 28 -6.06 -7.49 15.88
CA GLY A 28 -4.72 -8.06 16.04
C GLY A 28 -3.80 -7.84 14.84
N GLY A 29 -2.53 -8.18 15.04
CA GLY A 29 -1.53 -8.35 13.98
C GLY A 29 -1.27 -9.83 13.70
N GLN A 30 -0.83 -10.16 12.50
CA GLN A 30 -0.55 -11.53 12.02
C GLN A 30 -1.74 -12.47 12.28
N VAL A 31 -2.95 -11.99 11.96
CA VAL A 31 -4.23 -12.61 12.30
C VAL A 31 -4.48 -13.80 11.38
N ALA A 32 -4.64 -14.98 11.98
CA ALA A 32 -5.13 -16.16 11.27
C ALA A 32 -6.66 -16.13 11.25
N ILE A 33 -7.24 -16.15 10.06
CA ILE A 33 -8.68 -16.34 9.91
C ILE A 33 -8.93 -17.85 9.77
N PRO A 34 -9.71 -18.48 10.69
CA PRO A 34 -9.84 -19.93 10.75
C PRO A 34 -10.25 -20.61 9.43
N VAL A 35 -11.04 -19.90 8.61
CA VAL A 35 -11.55 -20.40 7.32
C VAL A 35 -10.46 -20.41 6.23
N PHE A 36 -9.41 -19.60 6.35
CA PHE A 36 -8.50 -19.32 5.23
C PHE A 36 -7.20 -20.12 5.26
N GLY A 37 -6.79 -20.69 6.40
CA GLY A 37 -5.47 -21.32 6.52
C GLY A 37 -4.31 -20.37 6.14
N ARG A 38 -4.55 -19.05 6.25
CA ARG A 38 -3.65 -17.96 5.87
C ARG A 38 -3.69 -16.89 6.94
N ARG A 39 -2.55 -16.19 7.09
CA ARG A 39 -2.42 -15.02 7.96
C ARG A 39 -2.49 -13.73 7.14
N PHE A 40 -3.04 -12.71 7.76
CA PHE A 40 -3.09 -11.33 7.30
C PHE A 40 -2.27 -10.48 8.25
N ASP A 41 -1.58 -9.47 7.74
CA ASP A 41 -0.70 -8.65 8.58
C ASP A 41 -1.47 -8.01 9.73
N MET A 42 -2.69 -7.54 9.48
CA MET A 42 -3.51 -6.85 10.48
C MET A 42 -5.00 -7.06 10.22
N ALA A 43 -5.79 -6.93 11.28
CA ALA A 43 -7.24 -6.86 11.16
C ALA A 43 -7.84 -5.90 12.20
N PHE A 44 -8.95 -5.27 11.83
CA PHE A 44 -9.82 -4.56 12.74
C PHE A 44 -11.28 -4.72 12.33
N ARG A 45 -12.20 -4.49 13.26
CA ARG A 45 -13.63 -4.64 13.05
C ARG A 45 -14.26 -3.28 12.79
N THR A 46 -15.18 -3.23 11.83
CA THR A 46 -16.15 -2.14 11.73
C THR A 46 -17.49 -2.64 12.24
N ASN A 47 -18.49 -1.76 12.31
CA ASN A 47 -19.84 -2.16 12.72
C ASN A 47 -20.48 -3.17 11.75
N THR A 48 -19.99 -3.26 10.51
CA THR A 48 -20.62 -4.04 9.43
C THR A 48 -19.75 -5.18 8.88
N SER A 49 -18.42 -5.11 9.03
CA SER A 49 -17.49 -6.11 8.49
C SER A 49 -16.12 -6.08 9.16
N THR A 50 -15.34 -7.13 8.97
CA THR A 50 -13.90 -7.13 9.30
C THR A 50 -13.13 -6.49 8.15
N VAL A 51 -12.25 -5.55 8.49
CA VAL A 51 -11.26 -5.00 7.58
C VAL A 51 -9.93 -5.73 7.83
N LEU A 52 -9.45 -6.40 6.80
CA LEU A 52 -8.13 -7.00 6.74
C LEU A 52 -7.19 -6.01 6.07
N VAL A 53 -5.95 -5.91 6.57
CA VAL A 53 -4.94 -5.02 6.01
C VAL A 53 -3.65 -5.79 5.77
N GLU A 54 -3.06 -5.59 4.60
CA GLU A 54 -1.76 -6.15 4.20
C GLU A 54 -0.83 -5.02 3.79
N TYR A 55 0.43 -5.11 4.20
CA TYR A 55 1.49 -4.20 3.79
C TYR A 55 2.30 -4.82 2.64
N ASP A 56 2.17 -4.25 1.45
CA ASP A 56 2.81 -4.80 0.26
C ASP A 56 4.22 -4.22 0.09
N GLY A 57 5.20 -4.97 0.59
CA GLY A 57 6.61 -4.75 0.27
C GLY A 57 6.93 -4.93 -1.22
N ASP A 58 8.16 -4.65 -1.62
CA ASP A 58 8.57 -4.71 -3.03
C ASP A 58 8.40 -6.09 -3.69
N GLU A 59 8.51 -7.18 -2.92
CA GLU A 59 8.35 -8.54 -3.45
C GLU A 59 6.94 -8.78 -4.03
N HIS A 60 5.93 -8.05 -3.55
CA HIS A 60 4.55 -8.10 -4.06
C HIS A 60 4.40 -7.48 -5.46
N TYR A 61 5.49 -6.92 -6.01
CA TYR A 61 5.58 -6.40 -7.38
C TYR A 61 6.60 -7.16 -8.23
N ARG A 62 7.55 -7.87 -7.63
CA ARG A 62 8.64 -8.55 -8.36
C ARG A 62 8.41 -10.04 -8.52
N ASN A 63 7.61 -10.66 -7.65
CA ASN A 63 7.38 -12.10 -7.64
C ASN A 63 5.95 -12.44 -8.08
N SER A 64 5.81 -13.01 -9.28
CA SER A 64 4.51 -13.41 -9.85
C SER A 64 3.77 -14.44 -9.00
N MET A 65 4.47 -15.34 -8.32
CA MET A 65 3.85 -16.34 -7.44
C MET A 65 3.29 -15.71 -6.16
N LYS A 66 3.93 -14.65 -5.63
CA LYS A 66 3.35 -13.86 -4.53
C LYS A 66 2.11 -13.11 -4.99
N ILE A 67 2.15 -12.49 -6.17
CA ILE A 67 0.98 -11.80 -6.74
C ILE A 67 -0.20 -12.76 -6.93
N LYS A 68 0.06 -13.98 -7.41
CA LYS A 68 -0.98 -15.02 -7.50
C LYS A 68 -1.58 -15.35 -6.12
N ALA A 69 -0.74 -15.55 -5.10
CA ALA A 69 -1.21 -15.82 -3.75
C ALA A 69 -2.01 -14.63 -3.15
N ASP A 70 -1.63 -13.38 -3.48
CA ASP A 70 -2.39 -12.19 -3.09
C ASP A 70 -3.78 -12.17 -3.74
N GLN A 71 -3.88 -12.54 -5.03
CA GLN A 71 -5.16 -12.64 -5.73
C GLN A 71 -6.06 -13.72 -5.11
N GLU A 72 -5.49 -14.85 -4.69
CA GLU A 72 -6.24 -15.89 -3.95
C GLU A 72 -6.76 -15.34 -2.61
N LYS A 73 -5.96 -14.55 -1.89
CA LYS A 73 -6.41 -13.86 -0.66
C LYS A 73 -7.52 -12.84 -0.93
N ASP A 74 -7.47 -12.13 -2.06
CA ASP A 74 -8.54 -11.19 -2.46
C ASP A 74 -9.88 -11.88 -2.63
N VAL A 75 -9.88 -13.00 -3.36
CA VAL A 75 -11.08 -13.81 -3.58
C VAL A 75 -11.63 -14.31 -2.24
N LEU A 76 -10.77 -14.88 -1.38
CA LEU A 76 -11.18 -15.39 -0.07
C LEU A 76 -11.81 -14.30 0.81
N ALA A 77 -11.18 -13.13 0.89
CA ALA A 77 -11.72 -12.01 1.67
C ALA A 77 -13.09 -11.58 1.14
N SER A 78 -13.21 -11.43 -0.19
CA SER A 78 -14.46 -11.03 -0.85
C SER A 78 -15.60 -12.03 -0.62
N GLU A 79 -15.35 -13.33 -0.82
CA GLU A 79 -16.34 -14.40 -0.62
C GLU A 79 -16.87 -14.47 0.81
N ASN A 80 -16.06 -14.03 1.78
CA ASN A 80 -16.38 -14.05 3.20
C ASN A 80 -16.83 -12.68 3.74
N ARG A 81 -17.20 -11.76 2.84
CA ARG A 81 -17.71 -10.41 3.17
C ARG A 81 -16.75 -9.61 4.06
N MET A 82 -15.44 -9.85 3.89
CA MET A 82 -14.38 -9.09 4.53
C MET A 82 -13.83 -8.08 3.52
N ARG A 83 -13.48 -6.88 4.00
CA ARG A 83 -12.84 -5.87 3.16
C ARG A 83 -11.34 -6.03 3.32
N LEU A 84 -10.63 -6.31 2.24
CA LEU A 84 -9.17 -6.38 2.24
C LEU A 84 -8.57 -5.11 1.64
N VAL A 85 -7.72 -4.44 2.41
CA VAL A 85 -7.03 -3.21 2.02
C VAL A 85 -5.53 -3.50 1.95
N ARG A 86 -4.92 -3.08 0.84
CA ARG A 86 -3.49 -3.30 0.59
C ARG A 86 -2.73 -1.99 0.51
N ILE A 87 -1.67 -1.91 1.31
CA ILE A 87 -0.89 -0.70 1.51
C ILE A 87 0.44 -0.84 0.77
N PRO A 88 0.59 -0.24 -0.42
CA PRO A 88 1.81 -0.33 -1.19
C PRO A 88 2.99 0.38 -0.51
N TYR A 89 4.18 -0.22 -0.49
CA TYR A 89 5.37 0.31 0.23
C TYR A 89 5.81 1.72 -0.20
N TRP A 90 5.40 2.16 -1.39
CA TRP A 90 5.68 3.49 -1.94
C TRP A 90 4.61 4.53 -1.58
N VAL A 91 3.62 4.21 -0.74
CA VAL A 91 2.62 5.14 -0.23
C VAL A 91 2.66 5.18 1.30
N GLN A 92 2.64 6.39 1.84
CA GLN A 92 2.64 6.64 3.28
C GLN A 92 1.21 6.70 3.83
N LEU A 93 1.06 6.50 5.13
CA LEU A 93 -0.20 6.73 5.84
C LEU A 93 -0.22 8.17 6.34
N ASP A 94 -1.13 8.97 5.78
CA ASP A 94 -1.49 10.31 6.23
C ASP A 94 -3.02 10.41 6.40
N SER A 95 -3.52 11.59 6.78
CA SER A 95 -4.95 11.80 7.01
C SER A 95 -5.80 11.52 5.76
N MET A 96 -5.30 11.88 4.58
CA MET A 96 -5.99 11.66 3.30
C MET A 96 -6.10 10.16 2.99
N MET A 97 -5.01 9.43 3.18
CA MET A 97 -4.95 8.00 2.90
C MET A 97 -5.70 7.17 3.94
N ALA A 98 -5.73 7.57 5.20
CA ALA A 98 -6.58 6.94 6.22
C ALA A 98 -8.08 7.02 5.83
N ARG A 99 -8.52 8.20 5.37
CA ARG A 99 -9.88 8.39 4.86
C ARG A 99 -10.12 7.58 3.59
N HIS A 100 -9.21 7.62 2.61
CA HIS A 100 -9.36 6.92 1.35
C HIS A 100 -9.41 5.39 1.52
N TRP A 101 -8.49 4.81 2.29
CA TRP A 101 -8.39 3.37 2.47
C TRP A 101 -9.37 2.79 3.47
N PHE A 102 -9.67 3.50 4.55
CA PHE A 102 -10.42 2.94 5.67
C PHE A 102 -11.73 3.70 5.97
N GLY A 103 -11.92 4.89 5.39
CA GLY A 103 -13.04 5.77 5.76
C GLY A 103 -12.88 6.36 7.17
N LEU A 104 -11.64 6.40 7.69
CA LEU A 104 -11.36 6.89 9.03
C LEU A 104 -10.94 8.35 8.99
N GLU A 105 -11.61 9.16 9.80
CA GLU A 105 -11.25 10.56 10.03
C GLU A 105 -10.23 10.66 11.16
N ALA A 106 -9.02 11.11 10.83
CA ALA A 106 -7.94 11.25 11.80
C ALA A 106 -7.00 12.39 11.41
N ASN A 107 -6.35 12.98 12.42
CA ASN A 107 -5.22 13.85 12.20
C ASN A 107 -3.94 13.01 12.28
N ILE A 108 -3.32 12.77 11.13
CA ILE A 108 -2.08 12.00 11.00
C ILE A 108 -1.01 12.89 10.42
N GLU A 109 0.03 13.12 11.21
CA GLU A 109 1.25 13.80 10.81
C GLU A 109 2.26 12.78 10.28
N GLN A 110 2.41 12.74 8.96
CA GLN A 110 3.35 11.89 8.27
C GLN A 110 4.57 12.70 7.84
N SER A 111 5.74 12.39 8.40
CA SER A 111 6.97 13.16 8.14
C SER A 111 7.69 12.76 6.84
N PHE A 112 7.26 11.69 6.18
CA PHE A 112 7.92 11.12 5.01
C PHE A 112 7.03 11.29 3.76
N PRO A 113 7.57 11.66 2.59
CA PRO A 113 6.76 11.85 1.40
C PRO A 113 6.30 10.52 0.78
N HIS A 114 5.18 10.56 0.04
CA HIS A 114 4.77 9.47 -0.83
C HIS A 114 5.75 9.32 -2.00
N GLY A 115 5.90 8.10 -2.50
CA GLY A 115 6.71 7.79 -3.67
C GLY A 115 7.94 6.93 -3.40
N PHE A 116 8.84 6.91 -4.37
CA PHE A 116 10.04 6.08 -4.41
C PHE A 116 11.25 6.86 -3.85
N ILE A 117 11.31 7.03 -2.53
CA ILE A 117 12.22 8.00 -1.89
C ILE A 117 13.52 7.37 -1.36
N THR A 118 13.45 6.23 -0.68
CA THR A 118 14.66 5.56 -0.12
C THR A 118 14.94 4.21 -0.76
N THR A 119 14.02 3.72 -1.59
CA THR A 119 14.15 2.43 -2.26
C THR A 119 15.02 2.55 -3.52
N LYS A 120 15.67 1.45 -3.87
CA LYS A 120 16.33 1.25 -5.18
C LYS A 120 15.55 0.28 -6.08
N LEU A 121 14.36 -0.11 -5.65
CA LEU A 121 13.47 -1.01 -6.38
C LEU A 121 12.40 -0.14 -7.03
N PHE A 122 12.59 0.15 -8.31
CA PHE A 122 11.70 0.97 -9.10
C PHE A 122 10.78 0.10 -9.97
N PRO A 123 9.74 0.68 -10.59
CA PRO A 123 8.85 -0.07 -11.48
C PRO A 123 9.57 -0.84 -12.60
N ALA A 124 10.75 -0.41 -13.05
CA ALA A 124 11.57 -1.16 -14.02
C ALA A 124 12.01 -2.55 -13.52
N SER A 125 12.04 -2.77 -12.20
CA SER A 125 12.35 -4.06 -11.58
C SER A 125 11.13 -4.93 -11.31
N PHE A 126 9.92 -4.44 -11.60
CA PHE A 126 8.68 -5.20 -11.38
C PHE A 126 8.54 -6.26 -12.46
N CYS A 127 7.94 -7.40 -12.10
CA CYS A 127 7.52 -8.35 -13.11
C CYS A 127 6.28 -7.80 -13.84
N GLU A 128 5.92 -8.39 -14.98
CA GLU A 128 4.79 -7.93 -15.81
C GLU A 128 3.49 -7.74 -15.00
N LEU A 129 3.16 -8.72 -14.14
CA LEU A 129 2.00 -8.63 -13.25
C LEU A 129 2.14 -7.51 -12.21
N GLY A 130 3.36 -7.25 -11.73
CA GLY A 130 3.65 -6.16 -10.80
C GLY A 130 3.52 -4.79 -11.44
N VAL A 131 3.90 -4.65 -12.71
CA VAL A 131 3.68 -3.40 -13.46
C VAL A 131 2.19 -3.13 -13.64
N ALA A 132 1.41 -4.15 -14.01
CA ALA A 132 -0.04 -4.04 -14.12
C ALA A 132 -0.69 -3.66 -12.78
N ARG A 133 -0.24 -4.28 -11.68
CA ARG A 133 -0.67 -3.96 -10.31
C ARG A 133 -0.35 -2.51 -9.93
N PHE A 134 0.90 -2.08 -10.13
CA PHE A 134 1.34 -0.72 -9.83
C PHE A 134 0.49 0.32 -10.57
N ARG A 135 0.23 0.11 -11.87
CA ARG A 135 -0.62 1.01 -12.65
C ARG A 135 -2.02 1.14 -12.04
N ARG A 136 -2.67 0.02 -11.74
CA ARG A 136 -4.01 -0.01 -11.14
C ARG A 136 -4.03 0.71 -9.78
N GLU A 137 -3.05 0.45 -8.93
CA GLU A 137 -2.95 1.07 -7.61
C GLU A 137 -2.69 2.58 -7.72
N LEU A 138 -1.79 3.00 -8.62
CA LEU A 138 -1.50 4.41 -8.87
C LEU A 138 -2.73 5.17 -9.39
N ASP A 139 -3.52 4.55 -10.27
CA ASP A 139 -4.72 5.14 -10.84
C ASP A 139 -5.87 5.25 -9.81
N ALA A 140 -5.88 4.39 -8.79
CA ALA A 140 -6.87 4.42 -7.72
C ALA A 140 -6.59 5.48 -6.64
N LEU A 141 -5.37 6.04 -6.60
CA LEU A 141 -4.97 7.00 -5.59
C LEU A 141 -5.68 8.37 -5.74
N PRO A 142 -5.90 9.09 -4.62
CA PRO A 142 -6.24 10.50 -4.67
C PRO A 142 -5.22 11.29 -5.50
N ALA A 143 -5.70 12.26 -6.28
CA ALA A 143 -4.89 12.99 -7.25
C ALA A 143 -3.60 13.56 -6.63
N GLN A 144 -3.68 14.17 -5.44
CA GLN A 144 -2.52 14.73 -4.74
C GLN A 144 -1.44 13.67 -4.44
N VAL A 145 -1.85 12.49 -3.99
CA VAL A 145 -0.92 11.40 -3.66
C VAL A 145 -0.33 10.81 -4.95
N ARG A 146 -1.15 10.63 -5.99
CA ARG A 146 -0.67 10.23 -7.32
C ARG A 146 0.37 11.21 -7.86
N PHE A 147 0.14 12.51 -7.75
CA PHE A 147 1.11 13.53 -8.18
C PHE A 147 2.43 13.43 -7.41
N ALA A 148 2.39 13.23 -6.09
CA ALA A 148 3.59 13.05 -5.29
C ALA A 148 4.39 11.81 -5.73
N VAL A 149 3.71 10.69 -5.98
CA VAL A 149 4.36 9.46 -6.46
C VAL A 149 4.99 9.67 -7.84
N VAL A 150 4.29 10.30 -8.79
CA VAL A 150 4.83 10.59 -10.12
C VAL A 150 6.00 11.58 -10.07
N ALA A 151 5.93 12.60 -9.20
CA ALA A 151 7.03 13.52 -8.97
C ALA A 151 8.28 12.80 -8.47
N SER A 152 8.15 11.89 -7.49
CA SER A 152 9.26 11.07 -7.01
C SER A 152 9.89 10.20 -8.12
N LEU A 153 9.08 9.69 -9.06
CA LEU A 153 9.59 8.93 -10.20
C LEU A 153 10.37 9.83 -11.17
N ARG A 154 9.93 11.07 -11.41
CA ARG A 154 10.68 12.05 -12.23
C ARG A 154 12.04 12.37 -11.61
N GLU A 155 12.11 12.53 -10.30
CA GLU A 155 13.37 12.71 -9.57
C GLU A 155 14.30 11.52 -9.78
N ARG A 156 13.81 10.28 -9.57
CA ARG A 156 14.61 9.07 -9.79
C ARG A 156 15.06 8.90 -11.24
N VAL A 157 14.23 9.26 -12.21
CA VAL A 157 14.60 9.25 -13.64
C VAL A 157 15.76 10.21 -13.90
N SER A 158 15.76 11.38 -13.26
CA SER A 158 16.84 12.37 -13.38
C SER A 158 18.15 11.87 -12.76
N GLU A 159 18.07 11.08 -11.69
CA GLU A 159 19.23 10.51 -11.01
C GLU A 159 19.82 9.28 -11.69
N HIS A 160 18.98 8.40 -12.25
CA HIS A 160 19.39 7.05 -12.67
C HIS A 160 19.23 6.78 -14.16
N GLY A 161 18.45 7.58 -14.89
CA GLY A 161 18.05 7.29 -16.27
C GLY A 161 16.73 6.53 -16.35
N ILE A 162 15.94 6.80 -17.40
CA ILE A 162 14.54 6.37 -17.49
C ILE A 162 14.38 4.85 -17.56
N GLU A 163 15.29 4.17 -18.23
CA GLU A 163 15.29 2.71 -18.40
C GLU A 163 15.56 1.94 -17.10
N TYR A 164 16.19 2.57 -16.11
CA TYR A 164 16.45 1.97 -14.80
C TYR A 164 15.31 2.21 -13.80
N VAL A 165 14.39 3.14 -14.10
CA VAL A 165 13.28 3.51 -13.21
C VAL A 165 11.94 3.03 -13.72
N LEU A 166 11.68 3.18 -15.03
CA LEU A 166 10.39 2.85 -15.63
C LEU A 166 10.52 1.84 -16.77
N PRO A 167 9.70 0.76 -16.77
CA PRO A 167 9.54 -0.07 -17.94
C PRO A 167 8.91 0.76 -19.06
N ARG A 168 9.11 0.34 -20.31
CA ARG A 168 8.70 1.09 -21.50
C ARG A 168 7.25 1.57 -21.44
N GLU A 169 6.34 0.72 -20.97
CA GLU A 169 4.91 1.01 -20.90
C GLU A 169 4.51 2.08 -19.87
N LEU A 170 5.36 2.37 -18.88
CA LEU A 170 5.09 3.38 -17.85
C LEU A 170 5.78 4.71 -18.11
N ARG A 171 6.63 4.82 -19.14
CA ARG A 171 7.42 6.05 -19.38
C ARG A 171 6.55 7.29 -19.62
N ALA A 172 5.35 7.10 -20.16
CA ALA A 172 4.39 8.19 -20.36
C ALA A 172 4.01 8.92 -19.06
N LEU A 173 4.15 8.28 -17.89
CA LEU A 173 3.86 8.89 -16.59
C LEU A 173 4.73 10.13 -16.30
N VAL A 174 5.95 10.16 -16.82
CA VAL A 174 6.95 11.18 -16.47
C VAL A 174 7.32 12.09 -17.62
N THR A 175 6.99 11.70 -18.86
CA THR A 175 7.26 12.49 -20.07
C THR A 175 6.08 13.36 -20.50
N ALA A 176 4.91 13.17 -19.90
CA ALA A 176 3.74 14.03 -20.09
C ALA A 176 3.82 15.30 -19.23
#